data_AF-A0A7C6MD87-F1
#
_entry.id   AF-A0A7C6MD87-F1
#
_cell.length_a   1.000
_cell.length_b   1.000
_cell.length_c   1.000
_cell.angle_alpha   90.00
_cell.angle_beta   90.00
_cell.angle_gamma   90.00
#
_symmetry.space_group_name_H-M   'P 1'
#
loop_
_entity.id
_entity.type
_entity.pdbx_description
1 polymer ?
#
loop_
_entity_poly.entity_id
_entity_poly.type
_entity_poly.pdbx_seq_one_letter_code
_entity_poly.pdbx_strand_id
1 'polypeptide(L)'
;MTSVDAAPCLRALVVQSYSLLGEGIADLLRQRGISVVVADASNPAGVEEALGTSPCLVILDRADAEVTQLVVSRVPAAQVMDVSCVIGRGYPAAADLMRFEAILDALGVAAAGVEGTQL
;
A
#
# COMPACT_ATOMS: atom_id res chain seq x y z
N MET A 1 -14.67 24.90 14.91
CA MET A 1 -14.76 23.42 14.77
C MET A 1 -13.38 22.92 14.40
N THR A 2 -12.58 22.54 15.40
CA THR A 2 -11.28 21.92 15.19
C THR A 2 -11.51 20.50 14.67
N SER A 3 -11.20 20.29 13.39
CA SER A 3 -11.08 18.96 12.81
C SER A 3 -10.18 18.13 13.72
N VAL A 4 -10.71 17.03 14.27
CA VAL A 4 -9.89 16.03 14.94
C VAL A 4 -9.01 15.47 13.84
N ASP A 5 -7.74 15.87 13.81
CA ASP A 5 -6.73 15.23 12.96
C ASP A 5 -6.65 13.78 13.44
N ALA A 6 -7.36 12.90 12.75
CA ALA A 6 -7.35 11.48 13.06
C ALA A 6 -5.89 11.02 12.90
N ALA A 7 -5.33 10.40 13.94
CA ALA A 7 -3.97 9.89 13.88
C ALA A 7 -3.76 9.10 12.58
N PRO A 8 -2.64 9.31 11.86
CA PRO A 8 -2.40 8.70 10.56
C PRO A 8 -2.49 7.19 10.70
N CYS A 9 -3.25 6.55 9.81
CA CYS A 9 -3.43 5.12 9.90
C CYS A 9 -2.23 4.37 9.31
N LEU A 10 -1.38 3.84 10.17
CA LEU A 10 -0.12 3.19 9.83
C LEU A 10 -0.26 1.68 9.61
N ARG A 11 -1.37 1.21 9.03
CA ARG A 11 -1.59 -0.21 8.71
C ARG A 11 -1.80 -0.39 7.22
N ALA A 12 -0.96 -1.20 6.61
CA ALA A 12 -1.04 -1.53 5.20
C ALA A 12 -1.17 -3.04 4.99
N LEU A 13 -1.88 -3.41 3.93
CA LEU A 13 -1.92 -4.75 3.38
C LEU A 13 -1.31 -4.73 1.99
N VAL A 14 -0.36 -5.61 1.73
CA VAL A 14 0.16 -5.87 0.38
C VAL A 14 -0.40 -7.21 -0.08
N VAL A 15 -1.23 -7.19 -1.12
CA VAL A 15 -1.71 -8.40 -1.78
C VAL A 15 -0.79 -8.68 -2.96
N GLN A 16 -0.02 -9.77 -2.86
CA GLN A 16 1.05 -10.08 -3.79
C GLN A 16 0.75 -11.29 -4.68
N SER A 17 0.94 -11.12 -5.97
CA SER A 17 1.06 -12.17 -6.99
C SER A 17 2.53 -12.43 -7.35
N TYR A 18 3.40 -11.45 -7.12
CA TYR A 18 4.84 -11.48 -7.38
C TYR A 18 5.61 -11.16 -6.09
N SER A 19 6.14 -12.19 -5.44
CA SER A 19 6.79 -12.10 -4.12
C SER A 19 7.89 -11.04 -4.02
N LEU A 20 8.73 -10.88 -5.05
CA LEU A 20 9.82 -9.90 -5.02
C LEU A 20 9.33 -8.44 -4.95
N LEU A 21 8.26 -8.10 -5.67
CA LEU A 21 7.72 -6.75 -5.66
C LEU A 21 6.91 -6.50 -4.38
N GLY A 22 6.05 -7.45 -4.02
CA GLY A 22 5.21 -7.35 -2.83
C GLY A 22 6.04 -7.20 -1.55
N GLU A 23 7.06 -8.05 -1.36
CA GLU A 23 7.96 -7.95 -0.21
C GLU A 23 8.82 -6.68 -0.25
N GLY A 24 9.31 -6.26 -1.43
CA GLY A 24 10.07 -5.02 -1.56
C GLY A 24 9.28 -3.78 -1.13
N ILE A 25 8.00 -3.70 -1.52
CA ILE A 25 7.09 -2.64 -1.07
C ILE A 25 6.84 -2.76 0.43
N ALA A 26 6.58 -3.97 0.93
CA ALA A 26 6.33 -4.20 2.35
C ALA A 26 7.51 -3.77 3.22
N ASP A 27 8.74 -4.12 2.83
CA ASP A 27 9.96 -3.75 3.54
C ASP A 27 10.19 -2.24 3.56
N LEU A 28 9.96 -1.56 2.44
CA LEU A 28 10.06 -0.09 2.37
C LEU A 28 9.06 0.59 3.32
N LEU A 29 7.82 0.09 3.39
CA LEU A 29 6.80 0.61 4.30
C LEU A 29 7.13 0.31 5.77
N ARG A 30 7.62 -0.90 6.07
CA ARG A 30 8.08 -1.29 7.42
C ARG A 30 9.22 -0.40 7.90
N GLN A 31 10.19 -0.08 7.03
CA GLN A 31 11.29 0.85 7.35
C GLN A 31 10.79 2.27 7.70
N ARG A 32 9.58 2.65 7.26
CA ARG A 32 8.93 3.92 7.59
C ARG A 32 8.01 3.83 8.82
N GLY A 33 8.03 2.71 9.55
CA GLY A 33 7.23 2.51 10.77
C GLY A 33 5.78 2.09 10.52
N ILE A 34 5.45 1.67 9.30
CA ILE A 34 4.10 1.20 8.94
C ILE A 34 4.01 -0.29 9.26
N SER A 35 2.92 -0.70 9.91
CA SER A 35 2.59 -2.10 10.14
C SER A 35 2.06 -2.71 8.85
N VAL A 36 2.83 -3.62 8.25
CA VAL A 36 2.47 -4.24 6.96
C VAL A 36 2.20 -5.72 7.11
N VAL A 37 1.01 -6.14 6.66
CA VAL A 37 0.67 -7.55 6.42
C VAL A 37 0.84 -7.83 4.93
N VAL A 38 1.40 -8.99 4.60
CA VAL A 38 1.53 -9.44 3.21
C VAL A 38 0.67 -10.69 3.05
N ALA A 39 -0.19 -10.71 2.03
CA ALA A 39 -1.05 -11.83 1.70
C ALA A 39 -0.83 -12.24 0.24
N ASP A 40 -0.86 -13.54 -0.03
CA ASP A 40 -0.76 -14.07 -1.39
C ASP A 40 -2.11 -13.92 -2.11
N ALA A 41 -2.12 -13.28 -3.28
CA ALA A 41 -3.30 -13.08 -4.11
C ALA A 41 -3.95 -14.41 -4.53
N SER A 42 -3.17 -15.49 -4.62
CA SER A 42 -3.66 -16.85 -4.93
C SER A 42 -4.32 -17.54 -3.74
N ASN A 43 -4.31 -16.93 -2.55
CA ASN A 43 -4.94 -17.44 -1.34
C ASN A 43 -6.04 -16.48 -0.81
N PRO A 44 -7.27 -16.57 -1.33
CA PRO A 44 -8.37 -15.69 -0.93
C PRO A 44 -8.68 -15.72 0.57
N ALA A 45 -8.54 -16.88 1.22
CA ALA A 45 -8.77 -17.01 2.65
C ALA A 45 -7.72 -16.22 3.46
N GLY A 46 -6.45 -16.27 3.03
CA GLY A 46 -5.38 -15.48 3.64
C GLY A 46 -5.55 -13.97 3.42
N VAL A 47 -6.05 -13.56 2.25
CA VAL A 47 -6.41 -12.16 1.98
C VAL A 47 -7.56 -11.71 2.89
N GLU A 48 -8.60 -12.52 3.04
CA GLU A 48 -9.73 -12.21 3.92
C GLU A 48 -9.32 -12.09 5.39
N GLU A 49 -8.48 -12.99 5.88
CA GLU A 49 -7.91 -12.90 7.23
C GLU A 49 -7.08 -11.63 7.42
N ALA A 50 -6.23 -11.31 6.45
CA ALA A 50 -5.40 -10.10 6.48
C ALA A 50 -6.22 -8.81 6.48
N LEU A 51 -7.35 -8.78 5.77
CA LEU A 51 -8.30 -7.66 5.79
C LEU A 51 -8.93 -7.46 7.18
N GLY A 52 -9.03 -8.53 7.99
CA GLY A 52 -9.46 -8.47 9.39
C GLY A 52 -8.59 -7.58 10.27
N THR A 53 -7.36 -7.26 9.83
CA THR A 53 -6.49 -6.29 10.54
C THR A 53 -6.89 -4.83 10.34
N SER A 54 -7.95 -4.57 9.57
CA SER A 54 -8.42 -3.23 9.17
C SER A 54 -7.30 -2.34 8.62
N PRO A 55 -6.64 -2.75 7.51
CA PRO A 55 -5.66 -1.91 6.84
C PRO A 55 -6.33 -0.62 6.33
N CYS A 56 -5.56 0.46 6.30
CA CYS A 56 -6.00 1.74 5.73
C CYS A 56 -5.42 1.99 4.35
N LEU A 57 -4.37 1.24 3.98
CA LEU A 57 -3.84 1.16 2.63
C LEU A 57 -3.83 -0.32 2.21
N VAL A 58 -4.37 -0.60 1.03
CA VAL A 58 -4.25 -1.91 0.39
C VAL A 58 -3.53 -1.71 -0.94
N ILE A 59 -2.39 -2.37 -1.09
CA ILE A 59 -1.58 -2.35 -2.31
C ILE A 59 -1.80 -3.66 -3.05
N LEU A 60 -2.21 -3.56 -4.30
CA LEU A 60 -2.37 -4.69 -5.21
C LEU A 60 -1.19 -4.67 -6.19
N ASP A 61 -0.30 -5.66 -6.12
CA ASP A 61 0.81 -5.76 -7.07
C ASP A 61 0.36 -6.19 -8.47
N ARG A 62 -0.84 -6.78 -8.54
CA ARG A 62 -1.59 -7.08 -9.73
C ARG A 62 -3.07 -6.85 -9.43
N ALA A 63 -3.74 -6.01 -10.21
CA ALA A 63 -5.18 -5.91 -10.13
C ALA A 63 -5.85 -7.19 -10.62
N ASP A 64 -6.49 -7.89 -9.69
CA ASP A 64 -7.50 -8.91 -9.96
C ASP A 64 -8.87 -8.36 -9.55
N ALA A 65 -9.90 -8.56 -10.38
CA ALA A 65 -11.21 -7.98 -10.17
C ALA A 65 -11.92 -8.55 -8.92
N GLU A 66 -11.76 -9.84 -8.65
CA GLU A 66 -12.37 -10.50 -7.50
C GLU A 66 -11.71 -10.05 -6.20
N VAL A 67 -10.38 -9.98 -6.18
CA VAL A 67 -9.60 -9.47 -5.04
C VAL A 67 -9.93 -8.00 -4.77
N THR A 68 -9.99 -7.17 -5.82
CA THR A 68 -10.31 -5.75 -5.69
C THR A 68 -11.71 -5.56 -5.09
N GLN A 69 -12.69 -6.33 -5.57
CA GLN A 69 -14.06 -6.27 -5.05
C GLN A 69 -14.13 -6.73 -3.60
N LEU A 70 -13.39 -7.79 -3.23
CA LEU A 70 -13.29 -8.26 -1.85
C LEU A 70 -12.76 -7.15 -0.93
N VAL A 71 -11.66 -6.49 -1.31
CA VAL A 71 -11.05 -5.39 -0.57
C VAL A 71 -12.05 -4.24 -0.38
N VAL A 72 -12.66 -3.76 -1.47
CA VAL A 72 -13.63 -2.64 -1.42
C VAL A 72 -14.83 -2.98 -0.53
N SER A 73 -15.30 -4.24 -0.55
CA SER A 73 -16.43 -4.66 0.26
C SER A 73 -16.12 -4.75 1.76
N ARG A 74 -14.89 -5.15 2.13
CA ARG A 74 -14.50 -5.42 3.53
C ARG A 74 -13.93 -4.21 4.23
N VAL A 75 -13.18 -3.39 3.50
CA VAL A 75 -12.53 -2.19 4.03
C VAL A 75 -12.85 -0.98 3.15
N PRO A 76 -14.12 -0.55 3.08
CA PRO A 76 -14.55 0.53 2.18
C PRO A 76 -13.90 1.89 2.47
N ALA A 77 -13.32 2.05 3.67
CA ALA A 77 -12.58 3.25 4.07
C ALA A 77 -11.07 3.16 3.76
N ALA A 78 -10.56 2.00 3.34
CA ALA A 78 -9.16 1.85 2.98
C ALA A 78 -8.90 2.44 1.59
N GLN A 79 -7.75 3.08 1.45
CA GLN A 79 -7.25 3.47 0.15
C GLN A 79 -6.71 2.24 -0.57
N VAL A 80 -7.19 2.01 -1.78
CA VAL A 80 -6.72 0.91 -2.64
C VAL A 80 -5.80 1.48 -3.70
N MET A 81 -4.63 0.87 -3.85
CA MET A 81 -3.62 1.30 -4.80
C MET A 81 -3.16 0.12 -5.66
N ASP A 82 -3.42 0.22 -6.95
CA ASP A 82 -2.97 -0.76 -7.95
C ASP A 82 -1.61 -0.35 -8.51
N VAL A 83 -0.59 -1.19 -8.31
CA VAL A 83 0.77 -0.97 -8.83
C VAL A 83 1.11 -1.89 -10.00
N SER A 84 0.13 -2.60 -10.55
CA SER A 84 0.29 -3.50 -11.70
C SER A 84 0.82 -2.80 -12.96
N CYS A 85 0.46 -1.53 -13.14
CA CYS A 85 0.92 -0.68 -14.24
C CYS A 85 2.43 -0.41 -14.22
N VAL A 86 3.11 -0.59 -13.08
CA VAL A 86 4.57 -0.38 -12.95
C VAL A 86 5.38 -1.57 -13.50
N ILE A 87 4.75 -2.74 -13.64
CA ILE A 87 5.39 -4.00 -14.09
C ILE A 87 5.34 -4.14 -15.63
N GLY A 88 4.63 -3.23 -16.33
CA GLY A 88 4.55 -3.19 -17.78
C GLY A 88 5.93 -3.09 -18.43
N ARG A 89 6.24 -4.03 -19.33
CA ARG A 89 7.52 -4.15 -20.05
C ARG A 89 8.01 -2.81 -20.63
N GLY A 90 9.16 -2.35 -20.15
CA GLY A 90 9.86 -1.17 -20.67
C GLY A 90 9.58 0.05 -19.81
N TYR A 91 10.66 0.67 -19.33
CA TYR A 91 10.69 1.98 -18.67
C TYR A 91 9.48 2.85 -19.08
N PRO A 92 8.60 3.26 -18.16
CA PRO A 92 7.58 4.25 -18.50
C PRO A 92 8.31 5.54 -18.89
N ALA A 93 7.83 6.21 -19.94
CA ALA A 93 8.18 7.60 -20.18
C ALA A 93 7.93 8.36 -18.87
N ALA A 94 8.90 9.19 -18.46
CA ALA A 94 9.09 9.70 -17.10
C ALA A 94 7.89 10.41 -16.42
N ALA A 95 6.74 10.53 -17.08
CA ALA A 95 5.49 11.09 -16.55
C ALA A 95 4.60 10.07 -15.82
N ASP A 96 4.70 8.76 -16.11
CA ASP A 96 3.82 7.72 -15.54
C ASP A 96 4.49 6.85 -14.47
N LEU A 97 5.64 7.28 -13.94
CA LEU A 97 6.25 6.63 -12.78
C LEU A 97 5.35 6.89 -11.56
N MET A 98 4.62 5.87 -11.12
CA MET A 98 4.07 5.83 -9.77
C MET A 98 5.22 6.08 -8.80
N ARG A 99 5.24 7.30 -8.25
CA ARG A 99 6.23 7.75 -7.30
C ARG A 99 5.93 7.11 -5.96
N PHE A 100 6.95 6.58 -5.28
CA PHE A 100 6.80 6.02 -3.93
C PHE A 100 6.17 7.06 -2.97
N GLU A 101 6.40 8.34 -3.23
CA GLU A 101 5.80 9.48 -2.58
C GLU A 101 4.26 9.46 -2.65
N ALA A 102 3.66 9.00 -3.75
CA ALA A 102 2.19 8.87 -3.86
C ALA A 102 1.64 7.81 -2.90
N ILE A 103 2.44 6.78 -2.57
CA ILE A 103 2.10 5.77 -1.55
C ILE A 103 2.13 6.40 -0.15
N LEU A 104 3.08 7.32 0.09
CA LEU A 104 3.22 8.01 1.36
C LEU A 104 2.12 9.08 1.55
N ASP A 105 1.79 9.83 0.50
CA ASP A 105 0.69 10.80 0.50
C ASP A 105 -0.65 10.12 0.78
N ALA A 106 -0.88 8.94 0.19
CA ALA A 106 -2.04 8.08 0.45
C ALA A 106 -2.21 7.72 1.93
N LEU A 107 -1.09 7.48 2.63
CA LEU A 107 -1.11 7.15 4.05
C LEU A 107 -1.31 8.37 4.96
N GLY A 108 -1.42 9.57 4.39
CA GLY A 108 -1.38 10.82 5.16
C GLY A 108 -0.03 11.05 5.86
N VAL A 109 1.02 10.32 5.44
CA VAL A 109 2.38 10.49 5.93
C VAL A 109 3.00 11.62 5.11
N ALA A 110 2.49 12.84 5.31
CA ALA A 110 3.22 14.03 4.91
C ALA A 110 4.60 13.92 5.55
N ALA A 111 5.66 13.98 4.73
CA ALA A 111 7.04 13.80 5.13
C ALA A 111 7.32 14.52 6.46
N ALA A 112 7.29 13.78 7.57
CA ALA A 112 7.85 14.23 8.83
C ALA A 112 9.34 14.37 8.53
N GLY A 113 9.78 15.62 8.46
CA GLY A 113 11.04 16.03 7.85
C GLY A 113 12.21 15.20 8.31
N VAL A 114 12.96 14.67 7.35
CA VAL A 114 14.40 14.51 7.53
C VAL A 114 15.01 15.89 7.28
N GLU A 115 14.76 16.84 8.19
CA GLU A 115 15.61 18.01 8.31
C GLU A 115 16.80 17.62 9.18
N GLY A 116 17.97 17.54 8.55
CA GLY A 116 19.24 17.75 9.22
C GLY A 116 19.79 16.54 9.99
N THR A 117 20.56 15.70 9.30
CA THR A 117 21.83 15.25 9.88
C THR A 117 22.85 15.10 8.75
N GLN A 118 23.53 16.22 8.43
CA GLN A 118 24.91 16.12 7.99
C GLN A 118 25.70 15.58 9.17
N LEU A 119 26.40 14.46 8.97
CA LEU A 119 27.74 14.19 9.49
C LEU A 119 28.44 13.24 8.50
#